data_AF-A0A6C0C5N9-F1
#
_entry.id   AF-A0A6C0C5N9-F1
#
_cell.length_a   1.000
_cell.length_b   1.000
_cell.length_c   1.000
_cell.angle_alpha   90.00
_cell.angle_beta   90.00
_cell.angle_gamma   90.00
#
_symmetry.space_group_name_H-M   'P 1'
#
loop_
_entity.id
_entity.type
_entity.pdbx_description
1 polymer ?
#
loop_
_entity_poly.entity_id
_entity_poly.type
_entity_poly.pdbx_seq_one_letter_code
_entity_poly.pdbx_strand_id
1 'polypeptide(L)'
;MSSVLYYSKFCEHCKELLSKISRTKTKDDIHFVCIDNREKHTDGTINIILESGQRLLLPPTVTTVPAILLLHHGNKIVTGIKEITHFISPGETTIMNKATNFNGEPQAFSFCEMGNNLSDNYSYLDQSADELSAKGDGGTRQMHSYCTIAQNDLIATPPDDYEPNKVGNVDLGKLQMERANDVIQKR
;
A
#
# COMPACT_ATOMS: atom_id res chain seq x y z
N MET A 1 5.31 15.90 -11.63
CA MET A 1 6.22 17.04 -11.92
C MET A 1 7.65 16.54 -11.88
N SER A 2 8.33 16.36 -13.01
CA SER A 2 9.68 15.77 -12.99
C SER A 2 10.71 16.74 -12.41
N SER A 3 11.34 16.35 -11.30
CA SER A 3 12.45 17.06 -10.66
C SER A 3 13.60 16.09 -10.39
N VAL A 4 14.84 16.60 -10.35
CA VAL A 4 16.03 15.76 -10.13
C VAL A 4 16.67 16.16 -8.80
N LEU A 5 16.70 15.26 -7.83
CA LEU A 5 17.38 15.46 -6.55
C LEU A 5 18.79 14.88 -6.61
N TYR A 6 19.79 15.74 -6.46
CA TYR A 6 21.18 15.35 -6.29
C TYR A 6 21.47 15.16 -4.80
N TYR A 7 22.02 13.99 -4.45
CA TYR A 7 22.37 13.63 -3.08
C TYR A 7 23.72 12.90 -3.01
N SER A 8 24.27 12.79 -1.81
CA SER A 8 25.51 12.05 -1.51
C SER A 8 25.28 11.13 -0.31
N LYS A 9 25.86 9.93 -0.32
CA LYS A 9 25.75 8.95 0.79
C LYS A 9 26.52 9.39 2.03
N PHE A 10 27.49 10.30 1.89
CA PHE A 10 28.34 10.79 2.98
C PHE A 10 27.75 11.99 3.74
N CYS A 11 26.66 12.58 3.24
CA CYS A 11 26.04 13.75 3.88
C CYS A 11 24.90 13.33 4.82
N GLU A 12 24.96 13.75 6.09
CA GLU A 12 23.89 13.47 7.08
C GLU A 12 22.57 14.15 6.73
N HIS A 13 22.62 15.41 6.28
CA HIS A 13 21.43 16.15 5.84
C HIS A 13 20.71 15.48 4.67
N CYS A 14 21.46 14.81 3.78
CA CYS A 14 20.86 14.03 2.69
C CYS A 14 20.13 12.81 3.20
N LYS A 15 20.69 12.10 4.20
CA LYS A 15 20.05 10.93 4.79
C LYS A 15 18.73 11.30 5.48
N GLU A 16 18.73 12.41 6.22
CA GLU A 16 17.53 12.93 6.86
C GLU A 16 16.46 13.30 5.82
N LEU A 17 16.86 14.01 4.77
CA LEU A 17 15.95 14.41 3.68
C LEU A 17 15.36 13.20 2.94
N LEU A 18 16.20 12.23 2.57
CA LEU A 18 15.77 11.00 1.90
C LEU A 18 14.79 10.19 2.76
N SER A 19 15.05 10.10 4.07
CA SER A 19 14.14 9.43 5.01
C SER A 19 12.76 10.09 5.02
N LYS A 20 12.68 11.43 5.00
CA LYS A 20 11.41 12.16 4.92
C LYS A 20 10.69 11.92 3.60
N ILE A 21 11.38 12.10 2.46
CA ILE A 21 10.77 11.96 1.12
C ILE A 21 10.34 10.51 0.84
N SER A 22 11.05 9.51 1.36
CA SER A 22 10.72 8.09 1.15
C SER A 22 9.33 7.69 1.67
N ARG A 23 8.81 8.43 2.67
CA ARG A 23 7.51 8.19 3.31
C ARG A 23 6.36 8.85 2.57
N THR A 24 6.65 9.80 1.68
CA THR A 24 5.63 10.63 1.03
C THR A 24 5.43 10.25 -0.42
N LYS A 25 4.24 10.56 -0.95
CA LYS A 25 3.88 10.24 -2.34
C LYS A 25 4.63 11.09 -3.38
N THR A 26 5.34 12.12 -2.93
CA THR A 26 6.16 12.99 -3.79
C THR A 26 7.40 12.29 -4.35
N LYS A 27 7.76 11.11 -3.82
CA LYS A 27 8.87 10.29 -4.34
C LYS A 27 8.72 9.93 -5.82
N ASP A 28 7.49 9.75 -6.31
CA ASP A 28 7.23 9.25 -7.66
C ASP A 28 7.52 10.32 -8.72
N ASP A 29 7.53 11.59 -8.31
CA ASP A 29 7.81 12.76 -9.14
C ASP A 29 9.29 13.17 -9.13
N ILE A 30 10.11 12.58 -8.24
CA ILE A 30 11.50 12.97 -8.00
C ILE A 30 12.44 11.86 -8.50
N HIS A 31 13.36 12.22 -9.38
CA HIS A 31 14.46 11.36 -9.79
C HIS A 31 15.66 11.55 -8.86
N PHE A 32 16.10 10.47 -8.23
CA PHE A 32 17.22 10.48 -7.29
C PHE A 32 18.53 10.17 -8.01
N VAL A 33 19.50 11.09 -7.92
CA VAL A 33 20.84 10.93 -8.52
C VAL A 33 21.90 11.05 -7.43
N CYS A 34 22.67 9.99 -7.26
CA CYS A 34 23.81 9.97 -6.34
C CYS A 34 25.05 10.57 -7.02
N ILE A 35 25.69 11.58 -6.40
CA ILE A 35 26.85 12.28 -6.97
C ILE A 35 28.21 11.74 -6.48
N ASP A 36 28.22 10.63 -5.75
CA ASP A 36 29.44 10.10 -5.13
C ASP A 36 30.44 9.55 -6.16
N ASN A 37 29.93 8.93 -7.22
CA ASN A 37 30.76 8.41 -8.30
C ASN A 37 30.81 9.41 -9.46
N ARG A 38 31.90 10.20 -9.53
CA ARG A 38 32.08 11.26 -10.51
C ARG A 38 33.43 11.16 -11.20
N GLU A 39 33.44 11.32 -12.52
CA GLU A 39 34.64 11.40 -13.35
C GLU A 39 34.77 12.81 -13.94
N LYS A 40 35.99 13.35 -13.91
CA LYS A 40 36.32 14.59 -14.62
C LYS A 40 36.73 14.21 -16.03
N HIS A 41 35.97 14.68 -17.02
CA HIS A 41 36.39 14.59 -18.41
C HIS A 41 37.49 15.61 -18.71
N THR A 42 38.23 15.35 -19.80
CA THR A 42 39.29 16.22 -20.33
C THR A 42 38.83 17.66 -20.57
N ASP A 43 37.55 17.86 -20.85
CA ASP A 43 36.93 19.16 -21.14
C ASP A 43 36.58 19.95 -19.86
N GLY A 44 36.92 19.42 -18.68
CA GLY A 44 36.63 20.03 -17.37
C GLY A 44 35.21 19.78 -16.85
N THR A 45 34.34 19.18 -17.65
CA THR A 45 32.99 18.78 -17.23
C THR A 45 33.02 17.56 -16.31
N ILE A 46 32.18 17.57 -15.27
CA ILE A 46 32.05 16.47 -14.31
C ILE A 46 30.87 15.59 -14.76
N ASN A 47 31.14 14.31 -14.99
CA ASN A 47 30.11 13.32 -15.30
C ASN A 47 29.90 12.40 -14.11
N ILE A 48 28.64 12.13 -13.78
CA ILE A 48 28.20 11.19 -12.76
C ILE A 48 28.00 9.82 -13.42
N ILE A 49 28.53 8.77 -12.80
CA ILE A 49 28.30 7.40 -13.24
C ILE A 49 27.15 6.84 -12.41
N LEU A 50 26.03 6.57 -13.07
CA LEU A 50 24.88 5.89 -12.47
C LEU A 50 25.21 4.41 -12.22
N GLU A 51 24.49 3.76 -11.30
CA GLU A 51 24.70 2.34 -11.01
C GLU A 51 24.44 1.42 -12.22
N SER A 52 23.67 1.90 -13.20
CA SER A 52 23.47 1.25 -14.51
C SER A 52 24.67 1.34 -15.46
N GLY A 53 25.72 2.09 -15.11
CA GLY A 53 26.87 2.38 -15.97
C GLY A 53 26.63 3.54 -16.96
N GLN A 54 25.44 4.14 -16.96
CA GLN A 54 25.16 5.32 -17.78
C GLN A 54 25.85 6.56 -17.19
N ARG A 55 26.42 7.39 -18.07
CA ARG A 55 27.03 8.67 -17.70
C ARG A 55 26.01 9.80 -17.80
N LEU A 56 25.83 10.56 -16.72
CA LEU A 56 24.98 11.75 -16.65
C LEU A 56 25.85 12.99 -16.43
N LEU A 57 25.66 14.02 -17.25
CA LEU A 57 26.40 15.28 -17.10
C LEU A 57 25.89 16.04 -15.87
N LEU A 58 26.79 16.39 -14.96
CA LEU A 58 26.46 17.20 -13.78
C LEU A 58 26.48 18.69 -14.16
N PRO A 59 25.37 19.43 -13.98
CA PRO A 59 25.35 20.87 -14.20
C PRO A 59 26.35 21.58 -13.26
N PRO A 60 27.15 22.55 -13.75
CA PRO A 60 28.12 23.28 -12.93
C PRO A 60 27.48 24.15 -11.85
N THR A 61 26.17 24.35 -11.95
CA THR A 61 25.35 25.12 -11.02
C THR A 61 25.08 24.37 -9.71
N VAL A 62 25.27 23.04 -9.67
CA VAL A 62 25.14 22.23 -8.45
C VAL A 62 26.49 22.16 -7.75
N THR A 63 26.74 23.09 -6.83
CA THR A 63 28.00 23.17 -6.05
C THR A 63 27.91 22.48 -4.70
N THR A 64 26.72 22.47 -4.10
CA THR A 64 26.45 21.92 -2.77
C THR A 64 25.32 20.90 -2.82
N VAL A 65 25.31 20.01 -1.83
CA VAL A 65 24.35 18.91 -1.72
C VAL A 65 23.79 18.92 -0.29
N PRO A 66 22.47 18.75 -0.07
CA PRO A 66 21.41 18.38 -1.02
C PRO A 66 20.94 19.53 -1.93
N ALA A 67 20.66 19.20 -3.19
CA ALA A 67 20.17 20.16 -4.19
C ALA A 67 19.12 19.52 -5.12
N ILE A 68 18.00 20.23 -5.35
CA ILE A 68 16.97 19.83 -6.30
C ILE A 68 17.05 20.72 -7.53
N LEU A 69 17.09 20.10 -8.71
CA LEU A 69 16.94 20.75 -9.99
C LEU A 69 15.49 20.62 -10.48
N LEU A 70 14.84 21.77 -10.69
CA LEU A 70 13.47 21.86 -11.17
C LEU A 70 13.46 22.02 -12.69
N LEU A 71 13.16 20.93 -13.41
CA LEU A 71 13.17 20.93 -14.87
C LEU A 71 12.08 21.86 -15.45
N HIS A 72 10.91 21.93 -14.81
CA HIS A 72 9.79 22.76 -15.26
C HIS A 72 9.94 24.25 -14.96
N HIS A 73 10.83 24.65 -14.03
CA HIS A 73 11.03 26.04 -13.63
C HIS A 73 12.31 26.62 -14.22
N GLY A 74 12.58 26.36 -15.50
CA GLY A 74 13.73 26.92 -16.20
C GLY A 74 15.07 26.46 -15.62
N ASN A 75 15.17 25.20 -15.18
CA ASN A 75 16.36 24.63 -14.53
C ASN A 75 16.80 25.39 -13.27
N LYS A 76 15.83 25.96 -12.54
CA LYS A 76 16.10 26.55 -11.22
C LYS A 76 16.59 25.47 -10.25
N ILE A 77 17.59 25.82 -9.47
CA ILE A 77 18.13 24.95 -8.43
C ILE A 77 17.68 25.48 -7.08
N VAL A 78 17.19 24.56 -6.25
CA VAL A 78 16.87 24.81 -4.85
C VAL A 78 17.91 24.07 -4.02
N THR A 79 18.69 24.83 -3.26
CA THR A 79 19.79 24.29 -2.46
C THR A 79 19.46 24.35 -0.97
N GLY A 80 19.87 23.34 -0.22
CA GLY A 80 19.75 23.34 1.23
C GLY A 80 18.48 22.69 1.73
N ILE A 81 18.59 22.06 2.89
CA ILE A 81 17.54 21.17 3.42
C ILE A 81 16.23 21.90 3.70
N LYS A 82 16.29 23.11 4.26
CA LYS A 82 15.10 23.89 4.65
C LYS A 82 14.30 24.34 3.43
N GLU A 83 14.98 24.88 2.43
CA GLU A 83 14.34 25.35 1.20
C GLU A 83 13.70 24.20 0.42
N ILE A 84 14.41 23.07 0.34
CA ILE A 84 13.88 21.86 -0.28
C ILE A 84 12.62 21.38 0.45
N THR A 85 12.66 21.29 1.79
CA THR A 85 11.47 20.87 2.55
C THR A 85 10.30 21.83 2.40
N HIS A 86 10.57 23.13 2.31
CA HIS A 86 9.54 24.16 2.11
C HIS A 86 8.92 24.07 0.70
N PHE A 87 9.70 23.68 -0.30
CA PHE A 87 9.20 23.46 -1.65
C PHE A 87 8.31 22.21 -1.75
N ILE A 88 8.66 21.14 -1.04
CA ILE A 88 7.95 19.85 -1.09
C ILE A 88 6.65 19.88 -0.25
N SER A 89 6.66 20.57 0.89
CA SER A 89 5.53 20.59 1.83
C SER A 89 4.16 20.99 1.25
N PRO A 90 4.00 22.00 0.36
CA PRO A 90 2.68 22.32 -0.21
C PRO A 90 2.13 21.19 -1.10
N GLY A 91 2.99 20.45 -1.79
CA GLY A 91 2.58 19.27 -2.55
C GLY A 91 2.01 18.20 -1.62
N GLU A 92 2.69 17.95 -0.49
CA GLU A 92 2.25 16.97 0.51
C GLU A 92 0.92 17.37 1.18
N THR A 93 0.75 18.63 1.55
CA THR A 93 -0.51 19.10 2.16
C THR A 93 -1.68 18.97 1.20
N THR A 94 -1.48 19.23 -0.10
CA THR A 94 -2.56 19.06 -1.09
C THR A 94 -2.97 17.59 -1.25
N ILE A 95 -2.00 16.67 -1.25
CA ILE A 95 -2.25 15.22 -1.33
C ILE A 95 -2.97 14.74 -0.05
N MET A 96 -2.51 15.18 1.11
CA MET A 96 -3.12 14.83 2.39
C MET A 96 -4.54 15.37 2.51
N ASN A 97 -4.76 16.64 2.15
CA ASN A 97 -6.09 17.25 2.14
C ASN A 97 -7.02 16.52 1.18
N LYS A 98 -6.56 16.14 -0.02
CA LYS A 98 -7.38 15.35 -0.94
C LYS A 98 -7.74 13.98 -0.37
N ALA A 99 -6.82 13.33 0.34
CA ALA A 99 -7.06 12.04 0.98
C ALA A 99 -8.03 12.14 2.18
N THR A 100 -8.04 13.27 2.89
CA THR A 100 -8.91 13.51 4.05
C THR A 100 -10.20 14.25 3.69
N ASN A 101 -10.53 14.42 2.40
CA ASN A 101 -11.66 15.25 1.95
C ASN A 101 -11.65 16.68 2.53
N PHE A 102 -10.46 17.27 2.59
CA PHE A 102 -10.17 18.60 3.13
C PHE A 102 -10.47 18.77 4.63
N ASN A 103 -10.60 17.66 5.35
CA ASN A 103 -10.86 17.68 6.79
C ASN A 103 -9.59 17.73 7.65
N GLY A 104 -8.42 17.89 7.01
CA GLY A 104 -7.10 18.02 7.64
C GLY A 104 -6.55 16.71 8.20
N GLU A 105 -7.34 16.01 9.02
CA GLU A 105 -6.99 14.74 9.64
C GLU A 105 -8.05 13.66 9.34
N PRO A 106 -7.69 12.36 9.41
CA PRO A 106 -8.67 11.29 9.35
C PRO A 106 -9.66 11.46 10.51
N GLN A 107 -10.96 11.58 10.20
CA GLN A 107 -11.97 11.62 11.25
C GLN A 107 -12.05 10.25 11.91
N ALA A 108 -12.11 10.24 13.25
CA ALA A 108 -12.32 9.01 14.02
C ALA A 108 -13.73 8.44 13.85
N PHE A 109 -14.64 9.19 13.21
CA PHE A 109 -16.02 8.79 12.93
C PHE A 109 -16.36 9.10 11.47
N SER A 110 -17.26 8.30 10.89
CA SER A 110 -17.85 8.53 9.57
C SER A 110 -19.36 8.73 9.72
N PHE A 111 -19.89 9.81 9.15
CA PHE A 111 -21.35 9.99 9.02
C PHE A 111 -21.91 9.38 7.72
N CYS A 112 -21.04 8.90 6.82
CA CYS A 112 -21.44 8.28 5.56
C CYS A 112 -21.94 6.84 5.77
N GLU A 113 -21.58 6.23 6.91
CA GLU A 113 -22.16 4.98 7.37
C GLU A 113 -23.36 5.34 8.27
N MET A 114 -24.53 5.40 7.66
CA MET A 114 -25.80 5.76 8.30
C MET A 114 -26.31 4.63 9.23
N GLY A 115 -25.41 4.07 10.04
CA GLY A 115 -25.58 2.73 10.64
C GLY A 115 -25.33 2.62 12.14
N ASN A 116 -25.03 3.69 12.89
CA ASN A 116 -24.86 3.53 14.35
C ASN A 116 -25.16 4.75 15.23
N ASN A 117 -25.76 5.82 14.68
CA ASN A 117 -26.23 6.95 15.49
C ASN A 117 -27.74 7.15 15.29
N LEU A 118 -28.51 6.18 15.77
CA LEU A 118 -29.89 6.43 16.18
C LEU A 118 -29.88 6.35 17.70
N SER A 119 -30.05 7.50 18.35
CA SER A 119 -30.31 7.56 19.79
C SER A 119 -31.43 6.58 20.14
N ASP A 120 -31.35 5.93 21.32
CA ASP A 120 -32.40 5.05 21.87
C ASP A 120 -33.81 5.69 21.84
N ASN A 121 -33.88 7.02 21.66
CA ASN A 121 -35.10 7.80 21.44
C ASN A 121 -35.78 7.58 20.06
N TYR A 122 -35.14 6.87 19.12
CA TYR A 122 -35.74 6.40 17.86
C TYR A 122 -36.10 4.90 17.89
N SER A 123 -36.19 4.31 19.07
CA SER A 123 -36.89 3.04 19.21
C SER A 123 -38.35 3.27 18.83
N TYR A 124 -38.81 2.73 17.69
CA TYR A 124 -40.24 2.78 17.37
C TYR A 124 -40.97 1.94 18.44
N LEU A 125 -41.53 2.63 19.43
CA LEU A 125 -42.16 2.09 20.64
C LEU A 125 -43.45 1.29 20.35
N ASP A 126 -43.89 1.28 19.10
CA ASP A 126 -45.09 0.63 18.61
C ASP A 126 -44.88 -0.83 18.15
N GLN A 127 -43.68 -1.39 18.31
CA GLN A 127 -43.42 -2.78 17.90
C GLN A 127 -43.84 -3.81 18.94
N SER A 128 -44.53 -4.86 18.47
CA SER A 128 -44.83 -6.05 19.24
C SER A 128 -43.69 -7.06 19.20
N ALA A 129 -43.56 -7.90 20.23
CA ALA A 129 -42.54 -8.94 20.29
C ALA A 129 -42.62 -9.96 19.13
N ASP A 130 -43.82 -10.12 18.55
CA ASP A 130 -44.07 -11.02 17.42
C ASP A 130 -43.40 -10.53 16.13
N GLU A 131 -43.34 -9.22 15.90
CA GLU A 131 -42.66 -8.62 14.74
C GLU A 131 -41.14 -8.71 14.82
N LEU A 132 -40.60 -8.82 16.04
CA LEU A 132 -39.17 -9.07 16.31
C LEU A 132 -38.80 -10.56 16.29
N SER A 133 -39.78 -11.46 16.13
CA SER A 133 -39.54 -12.89 16.03
C SER A 133 -38.94 -13.26 14.67
N ALA A 134 -38.29 -14.42 14.57
CA ALA A 134 -37.76 -14.95 13.30
C ALA A 134 -38.84 -15.22 12.22
N LYS A 135 -40.12 -15.12 12.57
CA LYS A 135 -41.26 -15.22 11.64
C LYS A 135 -41.84 -13.86 11.27
N GLY A 136 -41.42 -12.79 11.94
CA GLY A 136 -41.82 -11.42 11.65
C GLY A 136 -41.09 -10.86 10.43
N ASP A 137 -41.74 -9.98 9.69
CA ASP A 137 -41.22 -9.39 8.45
C ASP A 137 -40.39 -8.12 8.70
N GLY A 138 -40.19 -7.72 9.97
CA GLY A 138 -39.42 -6.52 10.35
C GLY A 138 -40.03 -5.18 9.91
N GLY A 139 -41.11 -5.19 9.11
CA GLY A 139 -41.84 -4.02 8.65
C GLY A 139 -41.00 -3.08 7.78
N THR A 140 -41.16 -1.77 7.97
CA THR A 140 -40.39 -0.74 7.25
C THR A 140 -39.06 -0.38 7.92
N ARG A 141 -38.56 -1.22 8.84
CA ARG A 141 -37.29 -0.92 9.55
C ARG A 141 -36.08 -1.20 8.67
N GLN A 142 -35.01 -0.46 8.93
CA GLN A 142 -33.70 -0.71 8.34
C GLN A 142 -33.13 -2.02 8.90
N MET A 143 -32.95 -3.02 8.05
CA MET A 143 -32.46 -4.36 8.40
C MET A 143 -30.93 -4.37 8.60
N HIS A 144 -30.44 -3.72 9.66
CA HIS A 144 -29.00 -3.57 9.91
C HIS A 144 -28.35 -4.82 10.53
N SER A 145 -29.13 -5.69 11.17
CA SER A 145 -28.65 -6.95 11.80
C SER A 145 -29.54 -8.16 11.52
N TYR A 146 -30.58 -7.95 10.73
CA TYR A 146 -31.51 -8.98 10.30
C TYR A 146 -31.41 -9.12 8.79
N CYS A 147 -31.67 -10.30 8.28
CA CYS A 147 -31.58 -10.64 6.86
C CYS A 147 -32.94 -11.21 6.46
N THR A 148 -33.48 -10.77 5.32
CA THR A 148 -34.76 -11.32 4.85
C THR A 148 -34.60 -12.78 4.46
N ILE A 149 -35.70 -13.53 4.47
CA ILE A 149 -35.70 -14.93 4.04
C ILE A 149 -35.23 -15.14 2.59
N ALA A 150 -35.25 -14.07 1.77
CA ALA A 150 -34.85 -14.08 0.36
C ALA A 150 -33.44 -13.51 0.12
N GLN A 151 -32.76 -13.02 1.15
CA GLN A 151 -31.44 -12.38 1.00
C GLN A 151 -30.34 -13.44 0.94
N ASN A 152 -29.53 -13.32 -0.11
CA ASN A 152 -28.49 -14.29 -0.46
C ASN A 152 -27.13 -13.56 -0.47
N ASP A 153 -26.57 -13.37 0.72
CA ASP A 153 -25.25 -12.76 0.88
C ASP A 153 -24.17 -13.85 0.78
N LEU A 154 -23.34 -13.76 -0.27
CA LEU A 154 -22.19 -14.65 -0.46
C LEU A 154 -21.01 -14.11 0.35
N ILE A 155 -20.66 -14.80 1.44
CA ILE A 155 -19.41 -14.55 2.14
C ILE A 155 -18.25 -15.19 1.39
N ALA A 156 -17.14 -14.45 1.24
CA ALA A 156 -15.91 -14.99 0.68
C ALA A 156 -15.30 -15.99 1.67
N THR A 157 -15.62 -17.27 1.48
CA THR A 157 -14.92 -18.34 2.18
C THR A 157 -13.62 -18.68 1.46
N PRO A 158 -12.55 -19.00 2.20
CA PRO A 158 -11.34 -19.57 1.59
C PRO A 158 -11.69 -20.81 0.75
N PRO A 159 -10.93 -21.12 -0.31
CA PRO A 159 -11.12 -22.36 -1.06
C PRO A 159 -11.03 -23.56 -0.11
N ASP A 160 -12.03 -24.44 -0.21
CA ASP A 160 -12.13 -25.63 0.64
C ASP A 160 -11.16 -26.69 0.10
N ASP A 161 -9.86 -26.55 0.42
CA ASP A 161 -8.79 -27.46 0.02
C ASP A 161 -8.79 -28.78 0.84
N TYR A 162 -9.92 -29.13 1.44
CA TYR A 162 -10.07 -30.34 2.23
C TYR A 162 -10.10 -31.58 1.33
N GLU A 163 -8.95 -32.24 1.20
CA GLU A 163 -8.88 -33.60 0.68
C GLU A 163 -9.17 -34.59 1.81
N PRO A 164 -10.30 -35.34 1.78
CA PRO A 164 -10.57 -36.35 2.79
C PRO A 164 -9.48 -37.42 2.74
N ASN A 165 -8.84 -37.70 3.89
CA ASN A 165 -7.92 -38.81 4.12
C ASN A 165 -8.62 -40.17 4.02
N LYS A 166 -9.28 -40.44 2.88
CA LYS A 166 -9.71 -41.79 2.54
C LYS A 166 -8.45 -42.49 2.05
N VAL A 167 -8.03 -43.51 2.79
CA VAL A 167 -7.16 -44.57 2.25
C VAL A 167 -7.73 -44.91 0.87
N GLY A 168 -6.97 -44.58 -0.19
CA GLY A 168 -7.41 -44.69 -1.58
C GLY A 168 -7.92 -46.10 -1.89
N ASN A 169 -8.55 -46.29 -3.06
CA ASN A 169 -9.17 -47.57 -3.46
C ASN A 169 -8.16 -48.73 -3.34
N VAL A 170 -8.19 -49.45 -2.19
CA VAL A 170 -7.26 -50.53 -1.89
C VAL A 170 -7.77 -51.77 -2.62
N ASP A 171 -7.23 -52.02 -3.80
CA ASP A 171 -7.52 -53.23 -4.55
C ASP A 171 -6.91 -54.44 -3.84
N LEU A 172 -7.77 -55.34 -3.35
CA LEU A 172 -7.41 -56.54 -2.61
C LEU A 172 -6.39 -57.40 -3.39
N GLY A 173 -6.44 -57.37 -4.73
CA GLY A 173 -5.49 -58.10 -5.58
C GLY A 173 -4.04 -57.64 -5.41
N LYS A 174 -3.80 -56.33 -5.23
CA LYS A 174 -2.45 -55.79 -5.01
C LYS A 174 -1.88 -56.22 -3.66
N LEU A 175 -2.71 -56.18 -2.61
CA LEU A 175 -2.31 -56.62 -1.27
C LEU A 175 -1.96 -58.11 -1.21
N GLN A 176 -2.69 -58.95 -1.97
CA GLN A 176 -2.40 -60.38 -2.05
C GLN A 176 -1.07 -60.65 -2.79
N MET A 177 -0.78 -59.89 -3.84
CA MET A 177 0.48 -59.99 -4.58
C MET A 177 1.70 -59.57 -3.73
N GLU A 178 1.59 -58.45 -3.01
CA GLU A 178 2.64 -58.00 -2.08
C GLU A 178 2.90 -59.05 -0.98
N ARG A 179 1.82 -59.58 -0.38
CA ARG A 179 1.94 -60.64 0.63
C ARG A 179 2.62 -61.91 0.08
N ALA A 180 2.30 -62.32 -1.14
CA ALA A 180 2.91 -63.49 -1.75
C ALA A 180 4.42 -63.27 -1.99
N ASN A 181 4.82 -62.08 -2.44
CA ASN A 181 6.22 -61.73 -2.62
C ASN A 181 7.00 -61.73 -1.30
N ASP A 182 6.41 -61.21 -0.23
CA ASP A 182 7.04 -61.18 1.11
C ASP A 182 7.25 -62.59 1.69
N VAL A 183 6.32 -63.51 1.44
CA VAL A 183 6.40 -64.90 1.95
C VAL A 183 7.47 -65.72 1.23
N ILE A 184 7.76 -65.45 -0.05
CA ILE A 184 8.73 -66.21 -0.84
C ILE A 184 10.19 -65.87 -0.44
N GLN A 185 10.45 -64.71 0.19
CA GLN A 185 11.81 -64.26 0.49
C GLN A 185 12.46 -64.81 1.77
N LYS A 186 11.91 -65.84 2.43
CA LYS A 186 12.62 -66.53 3.53
C LYS A 186 12.67 -68.04 3.32
N ARG A 187 13.86 -68.52 2.97
CA ARG A 187 14.31 -69.91 3.23
C ARG A 187 14.39 -70.15 4.73
#